data_AF-A0A399G6R5-F1
#
_entry.id   AF-A0A399G6R5-F1
#
_cell.length_a   1.000
_cell.length_b   1.000
_cell.length_c   1.000
_cell.angle_alpha   90.00
_cell.angle_beta   90.00
_cell.angle_gamma   90.00
#
_symmetry.space_group_name_H-M   'P 1'
#
loop_
_entity.id
_entity.type
_entity.pdbx_description
1 polymer ?
#
loop_
_entity_poly.entity_id
_entity_poly.type
_entity_poly.pdbx_seq_one_letter_code
_entity_poly.pdbx_strand_id
1 'polypeptide(L)'
;MQTFLPLPTFAACAEVLDDRRLGKQRVETLQILRALVWPEYGWQRHPAVAMWRGFVPALVAYGVAVCAEWRSRGRADATLPALLEFTGGRAPREAELFARDLLPPWLGDVALHRSHRSALLRKDPEHYRPLFGDVPDGLPYVWPPPVFPRWPLRRARPDPLPVPAALELLDWADPPEEQLTAVGRLRDGRDATVRVGDPHGHPAVALLAGLCTPGATLWLVPGAPPPEPPPHDPTAAADFARTVGRISRSVARRPGPAETAATREEAFAEPEFHFRRMTPPGDTAASAPPGTGLLVVAGTDLAVPGTTVPVLRLLPPTTTP
;
A
#
# COMPACT_ATOMS: atom_id res chain seq x y z
N MET A 1 -16.88 3.28 5.61
CA MET A 1 -15.42 3.20 5.81
C MET A 1 -14.81 2.52 4.60
N GLN A 2 -14.49 3.31 3.58
CA GLN A 2 -13.80 2.88 2.37
C GLN A 2 -12.94 4.02 1.83
N THR A 3 -11.76 3.73 1.29
CA THR A 3 -11.01 4.72 0.49
C THR A 3 -11.56 4.78 -0.93
N PHE A 4 -11.69 5.99 -1.50
CA PHE A 4 -12.04 6.15 -2.91
C PHE A 4 -10.80 6.46 -3.75
N LEU A 5 -10.50 5.57 -4.70
CA LEU A 5 -9.34 5.62 -5.59
C LEU A 5 -9.79 5.52 -7.06
N PRO A 6 -10.63 6.45 -7.57
CA PRO A 6 -11.10 6.40 -8.96
C PRO A 6 -10.00 6.68 -10.01
N LEU A 7 -8.85 7.19 -9.58
CA LEU A 7 -7.74 7.63 -10.43
C LEU A 7 -6.40 7.11 -9.88
N PRO A 8 -5.32 7.11 -10.67
CA PRO A 8 -4.07 6.45 -10.27
C PRO A 8 -3.14 7.32 -9.41
N THR A 9 -3.54 8.55 -9.07
CA THR A 9 -2.82 9.42 -8.13
C THR A 9 -3.74 9.91 -7.02
N PHE A 10 -3.20 10.12 -5.82
CA PHE A 10 -3.99 10.53 -4.65
C PHE A 10 -4.58 11.93 -4.80
N ALA A 11 -3.83 12.87 -5.39
CA ALA A 11 -4.31 14.22 -5.66
C ALA A 11 -5.51 14.21 -6.62
N ALA A 12 -5.40 13.49 -7.74
CA ALA A 12 -6.48 13.39 -8.71
C ALA A 12 -7.70 12.67 -8.11
N CYS A 13 -7.48 11.66 -7.25
CA CYS A 13 -8.57 11.03 -6.50
C CYS A 13 -9.32 12.02 -5.61
N ALA A 14 -8.62 12.91 -4.90
CA ALA A 14 -9.25 13.90 -4.03
C ALA A 14 -10.04 14.94 -4.83
N GLU A 15 -9.46 15.47 -5.92
CA GLU A 15 -10.04 16.51 -6.76
C GLU A 15 -11.41 16.13 -7.31
N VAL A 16 -11.58 14.89 -7.78
CA VAL A 16 -12.84 14.46 -8.40
C VAL A 16 -13.98 14.18 -7.42
N LEU A 17 -13.70 14.06 -6.11
CA LEU A 17 -14.74 13.76 -5.12
C LEU A 17 -15.66 14.96 -4.90
N ASP A 18 -16.96 14.71 -4.81
CA ASP A 18 -17.88 15.70 -4.26
C ASP A 18 -17.60 15.95 -2.77
N ASP A 19 -18.02 17.11 -2.28
CA ASP A 19 -17.72 17.57 -0.91
C ASP A 19 -18.15 16.58 0.17
N ARG A 20 -19.27 15.87 -0.03
CA ARG A 20 -19.76 14.91 0.97
C ARG A 20 -18.82 13.72 1.07
N ARG A 21 -18.34 13.15 -0.05
CA ARG A 21 -17.39 12.03 0.01
C ARG A 21 -15.98 12.50 0.38
N LEU A 22 -15.52 13.64 -0.13
CA LEU A 22 -14.23 14.24 0.25
C LEU A 22 -14.14 14.49 1.77
N GLY A 23 -15.17 15.10 2.35
CA GLY A 23 -15.24 15.35 3.79
C GLY A 23 -15.21 14.06 4.62
N LYS A 24 -15.84 12.98 4.14
CA LYS A 24 -15.80 11.66 4.78
C LYS A 24 -14.44 10.99 4.66
N GLN A 25 -13.76 11.11 3.52
CA GLN A 25 -12.46 10.48 3.29
C GLN A 25 -11.41 10.90 4.33
N ARG A 26 -11.44 12.15 4.82
CA ARG A 26 -10.54 12.59 5.90
C ARG A 26 -10.67 11.71 7.14
N VAL A 27 -11.89 11.52 7.62
CA VAL A 27 -12.16 10.76 8.85
C VAL A 27 -11.99 9.25 8.62
N GLU A 28 -12.44 8.73 7.49
CA GLU A 28 -12.31 7.29 7.17
C GLU A 28 -10.84 6.88 7.00
N THR A 29 -9.99 7.75 6.43
CA THR A 29 -8.53 7.53 6.34
C THR A 29 -7.91 7.40 7.72
N LEU A 30 -8.19 8.34 8.64
CA LEU A 30 -7.69 8.26 10.02
C LEU A 30 -8.17 6.99 10.73
N GLN A 31 -9.43 6.60 10.53
CA GLN A 31 -9.95 5.38 11.11
C GLN A 31 -9.24 4.13 10.57
N ILE A 32 -8.85 4.09 9.27
CA ILE A 32 -8.10 2.97 8.70
C ILE A 32 -6.69 2.93 9.28
N LEU A 33 -6.00 4.07 9.40
CA LEU A 33 -4.68 4.14 10.04
C LEU A 33 -4.71 3.58 11.47
N ARG A 34 -5.73 3.96 12.25
CA ARG A 34 -5.94 3.40 13.60
C ARG A 34 -6.24 1.91 13.55
N ALA A 35 -7.06 1.44 12.62
CA ALA A 35 -7.33 0.02 12.45
C ALA A 35 -6.08 -0.79 12.07
N LEU A 36 -5.14 -0.20 11.36
CA LEU A 36 -3.87 -0.83 11.00
C LEU A 36 -2.88 -0.88 12.17
N VAL A 37 -2.82 0.17 13.00
CA VAL A 37 -1.69 0.40 13.90
C VAL A 37 -2.06 0.27 15.38
N TRP A 38 -3.28 0.63 15.78
CA TRP A 38 -3.67 0.58 17.19
C TRP A 38 -4.04 -0.85 17.59
N PRO A 39 -3.42 -1.41 18.65
CA PRO A 39 -3.78 -2.73 19.15
C PRO A 39 -5.26 -2.67 19.60
N GLU A 40 -6.06 -3.64 19.14
CA GLU A 40 -7.48 -3.80 19.51
C GLU A 40 -8.46 -2.77 18.92
N TYR A 41 -8.05 -1.98 17.92
CA TYR A 41 -9.02 -1.14 17.20
C TYR A 41 -10.00 -2.00 16.40
N GLY A 42 -11.28 -1.61 16.30
CA GLY A 42 -12.27 -2.41 15.58
C GLY A 42 -12.02 -2.47 14.05
N TRP A 43 -12.61 -3.47 13.37
CA TRP A 43 -12.66 -3.59 11.90
C TRP A 43 -11.29 -3.85 11.20
N GLN A 44 -10.27 -4.33 11.91
CA GLN A 44 -8.94 -4.65 11.33
C GLN A 44 -8.97 -5.74 10.23
N ARG A 45 -10.03 -6.55 10.21
CA ARG A 45 -10.29 -7.58 9.20
C ARG A 45 -11.12 -7.09 8.01
N HIS A 46 -11.57 -5.83 8.03
CA HIS A 46 -12.37 -5.29 6.93
C HIS A 46 -11.50 -5.17 5.65
N PRO A 47 -12.02 -5.52 4.45
CA PRO A 47 -11.24 -5.47 3.20
C PRO A 47 -10.60 -4.10 2.92
N ALA A 48 -11.33 -3.02 3.19
CA ALA A 48 -10.83 -1.65 3.06
C ALA A 48 -9.67 -1.31 4.01
N VAL A 49 -9.47 -2.07 5.09
CA VAL A 49 -8.30 -1.94 5.97
C VAL A 49 -7.21 -2.88 5.48
N ALA A 50 -7.56 -4.12 5.14
CA ALA A 50 -6.62 -5.15 4.71
C ALA A 50 -5.76 -4.72 3.51
N MET A 51 -6.35 -4.10 2.48
CA MET A 51 -5.61 -3.67 1.28
C MET A 51 -4.47 -2.66 1.55
N TRP A 52 -4.51 -1.96 2.69
CA TRP A 52 -3.54 -0.93 3.09
C TRP A 52 -2.48 -1.42 4.08
N ARG A 53 -2.52 -2.69 4.50
CA ARG A 53 -1.48 -3.26 5.36
C ARG A 53 -0.11 -3.12 4.71
N GLY A 54 0.88 -2.65 5.46
CA GLY A 54 2.22 -2.37 4.96
C GLY A 54 2.39 -1.06 4.20
N PHE A 55 1.32 -0.28 4.00
CA PHE A 55 1.33 0.95 3.21
C PHE A 55 0.90 2.18 4.01
N VAL A 56 1.25 2.23 5.31
CA VAL A 56 0.88 3.35 6.20
C VAL A 56 1.34 4.71 5.67
N PRO A 57 2.61 4.91 5.22
CA PRO A 57 3.03 6.18 4.64
C PRO A 57 2.20 6.59 3.40
N ALA A 58 1.85 5.64 2.54
CA ALA A 58 1.01 5.91 1.37
C ALA A 58 -0.43 6.27 1.76
N LEU A 59 -1.00 5.62 2.77
CA LEU A 59 -2.32 5.97 3.28
C LEU A 59 -2.33 7.36 3.95
N VAL A 60 -1.25 7.74 4.64
CA VAL A 60 -1.10 9.10 5.15
C VAL A 60 -1.00 10.09 3.97
N ALA A 61 -0.23 9.80 2.92
CA ALA A 61 -0.13 10.65 1.73
C ALA A 61 -1.50 10.84 1.05
N TYR A 62 -2.30 9.77 0.96
CA TYR A 62 -3.70 9.84 0.51
C TYR A 62 -4.53 10.79 1.39
N GLY A 63 -4.45 10.64 2.72
CA GLY A 63 -5.14 11.51 3.66
C GLY A 63 -4.71 12.97 3.58
N VAL A 64 -3.41 13.22 3.36
CA VAL A 64 -2.86 14.56 3.14
C VAL A 64 -3.45 15.18 1.86
N ALA A 65 -3.50 14.45 0.75
CA ALA A 65 -4.11 14.92 -0.49
C ALA A 65 -5.59 15.28 -0.32
N VAL A 66 -6.35 14.43 0.39
CA VAL A 66 -7.76 14.66 0.73
C VAL A 66 -7.92 15.91 1.62
N CYS A 67 -7.08 16.08 2.64
CA CYS A 67 -7.12 17.26 3.50
C CYS A 67 -6.72 18.54 2.76
N ALA A 68 -5.73 18.48 1.87
CA ALA A 68 -5.30 19.62 1.06
C ALA A 68 -6.44 20.07 0.13
N GLU A 69 -7.11 19.14 -0.56
CA GLU A 69 -8.24 19.46 -1.42
C GLU A 69 -9.48 19.93 -0.64
N TRP A 70 -9.72 19.40 0.56
CA TRP A 70 -10.78 19.93 1.42
C TRP A 70 -10.55 21.40 1.78
N ARG A 71 -9.29 21.77 2.04
CA ARG A 71 -8.90 23.14 2.40
C ARG A 71 -8.86 24.07 1.20
N SER A 72 -8.43 23.60 0.03
CA SER A 72 -8.44 24.37 -1.23
C SER A 72 -9.85 24.88 -1.54
N ARG A 73 -10.88 24.09 -1.21
CA ARG A 73 -12.31 24.45 -1.30
C ARG A 73 -12.79 25.40 -0.21
N GLY A 74 -11.90 26.02 0.56
CA GLY A 74 -12.22 26.99 1.62
C GLY A 74 -12.82 26.35 2.88
N ARG A 75 -12.66 25.03 3.07
CA ARG A 75 -13.24 24.31 4.21
C ARG A 75 -12.18 24.01 5.25
N ALA A 76 -12.54 24.12 6.52
CA ALA A 76 -11.59 23.90 7.59
C ALA A 76 -11.34 22.42 7.88
N ASP A 77 -10.09 22.09 8.24
CA ASP A 77 -9.66 20.75 8.63
C ASP A 77 -9.13 20.72 10.06
N ALA A 78 -9.33 19.58 10.71
CA ALA A 78 -8.75 19.24 12.01
C ALA A 78 -8.28 17.78 12.06
N THR A 79 -8.29 17.08 10.92
CA THR A 79 -7.94 15.66 10.85
C THR A 79 -6.46 15.47 10.55
N LEU A 80 -5.86 16.39 9.77
CA LEU A 80 -4.48 16.30 9.34
C LEU A 80 -3.47 16.10 10.47
N PRO A 81 -3.49 16.86 11.59
CA PRO A 81 -2.50 16.64 12.65
C PRO A 81 -2.48 15.19 13.14
N ALA A 82 -3.65 14.57 13.30
CA ALA A 82 -3.79 13.18 13.72
C ALA A 82 -3.34 12.18 12.64
N LEU A 83 -3.43 12.53 11.34
CA LEU A 83 -2.87 11.71 10.26
C LEU A 83 -1.34 11.70 10.30
N LEU A 84 -0.73 12.87 10.55
CA LEU A 84 0.72 13.04 10.55
C LEU A 84 1.41 12.34 11.73
N GLU A 85 0.70 12.05 12.82
CA GLU A 85 1.23 11.25 13.94
C GLU A 85 1.79 9.90 13.47
N PHE A 86 1.15 9.25 12.47
CA PHE A 86 1.58 7.96 11.90
C PHE A 86 2.83 8.04 11.02
N THR A 87 3.39 9.24 10.83
CA THR A 87 4.59 9.51 10.02
C THR A 87 5.56 10.46 10.74
N GLY A 88 5.43 10.55 12.07
CA GLY A 88 6.34 11.33 12.91
C GLY A 88 6.18 12.84 12.71
N GLY A 89 5.00 13.30 12.30
CA GLY A 89 4.71 14.70 12.01
C GLY A 89 5.06 15.16 10.59
N ARG A 90 5.63 14.29 9.75
CA ARG A 90 6.01 14.61 8.37
C ARG A 90 4.88 14.30 7.40
N ALA A 91 4.59 15.18 6.46
CA ALA A 91 3.66 14.88 5.38
C ALA A 91 4.37 14.09 4.27
N PRO A 92 4.15 12.77 4.13
CA PRO A 92 4.77 12.00 3.05
C PRO A 92 4.26 12.49 1.69
N ARG A 93 5.17 12.66 0.73
CA ARG A 93 4.84 13.05 -0.64
C ARG A 93 4.67 11.83 -1.52
N GLU A 94 3.62 11.80 -2.34
CA GLU A 94 3.33 10.69 -3.24
C GLU A 94 4.50 10.44 -4.22
N ALA A 95 5.13 11.49 -4.74
CA ALA A 95 6.30 11.39 -5.63
C ALA A 95 7.52 10.76 -4.94
N GLU A 96 7.76 11.07 -3.65
CA GLU A 96 8.86 10.46 -2.88
C GLU A 96 8.59 8.98 -2.61
N LEU A 97 7.33 8.61 -2.36
CA LEU A 97 6.92 7.21 -2.22
C LEU A 97 7.03 6.46 -3.55
N PHE A 98 6.66 7.09 -4.67
CA PHE A 98 6.81 6.53 -6.02
C PHE A 98 8.29 6.24 -6.32
N ALA A 99 9.18 7.21 -6.11
CA ALA A 99 10.61 7.07 -6.38
C ALA A 99 11.30 6.00 -5.51
N ARG A 100 10.72 5.70 -4.33
CA ARG A 100 11.21 4.67 -3.40
C ARG A 100 10.48 3.34 -3.54
N ASP A 101 9.58 3.17 -4.52
CA ASP A 101 8.77 1.95 -4.69
C ASP A 101 7.93 1.61 -3.42
N LEU A 102 7.41 2.62 -2.73
CA LEU A 102 6.62 2.49 -1.49
C LEU A 102 5.12 2.67 -1.69
N LEU A 103 4.66 2.82 -2.93
CA LEU A 103 3.24 2.84 -3.26
C LEU A 103 2.66 1.41 -3.28
N PRO A 104 1.38 1.24 -2.92
CA PRO A 104 0.74 -0.07 -3.01
C PRO A 104 0.79 -0.62 -4.44
N PRO A 105 1.06 -1.93 -4.64
CA PRO A 105 1.19 -2.53 -5.96
C PRO A 105 -0.11 -2.54 -6.76
N TRP A 106 -1.25 -2.28 -6.12
CA TRP A 106 -2.55 -2.17 -6.77
C TRP A 106 -2.87 -0.75 -7.27
N LEU A 107 -2.08 0.27 -6.91
CA LEU A 107 -2.27 1.63 -7.41
C LEU A 107 -1.85 1.68 -8.89
N GLY A 108 -2.71 2.20 -9.76
CA GLY A 108 -2.57 2.09 -11.22
C GLY A 108 -3.35 0.93 -11.83
N ASP A 109 -3.94 0.04 -11.02
CA ASP A 109 -4.77 -1.06 -11.53
C ASP A 109 -6.09 -0.55 -12.14
N VAL A 110 -6.29 -0.83 -13.42
CA VAL A 110 -7.46 -0.35 -14.18
C VAL A 110 -8.77 -0.90 -13.62
N ALA A 111 -8.81 -2.16 -13.19
CA ALA A 111 -10.02 -2.78 -12.67
C ALA A 111 -10.40 -2.18 -11.31
N LEU A 112 -9.41 -1.94 -10.44
CA LEU A 112 -9.58 -1.21 -9.18
C LEU A 112 -10.17 0.18 -9.44
N HIS A 113 -9.49 1.00 -10.24
CA HIS A 113 -9.94 2.37 -10.50
C HIS A 113 -11.35 2.41 -11.10
N ARG A 114 -11.64 1.50 -12.04
CA ARG A 114 -12.96 1.39 -12.68
C ARG A 114 -14.05 1.00 -11.69
N SER A 115 -13.80 0.06 -10.76
CA SER A 115 -14.82 -0.31 -9.77
C SER A 115 -15.08 0.81 -8.76
N HIS A 116 -14.07 1.60 -8.41
CA HIS A 116 -14.26 2.77 -7.56
C HIS A 116 -15.05 3.89 -8.26
N ARG A 117 -14.80 4.14 -9.56
CA ARG A 117 -15.64 5.05 -10.38
C ARG A 117 -17.09 4.59 -10.43
N SER A 118 -17.32 3.30 -10.67
CA SER A 118 -18.66 2.69 -10.66
C SER A 118 -19.39 2.90 -9.32
N ALA A 119 -18.68 2.71 -8.20
CA ALA A 119 -19.24 2.93 -6.88
C ALA A 119 -19.59 4.39 -6.59
N LEU A 120 -18.78 5.34 -7.09
CA LEU A 120 -19.06 6.78 -6.99
C LEU A 120 -20.27 7.17 -7.84
N LEU A 121 -20.37 6.68 -9.08
CA LEU A 121 -21.54 6.90 -9.94
C LEU A 121 -22.84 6.45 -9.29
N ARG A 122 -22.89 5.27 -8.68
CA ARG A 122 -24.06 4.81 -7.92
C ARG A 122 -24.38 5.65 -6.70
N LYS A 123 -23.39 6.37 -6.16
CA LYS A 123 -23.59 7.27 -5.01
C LYS A 123 -24.10 8.63 -5.45
N ASP A 124 -23.66 9.15 -6.60
CA ASP A 124 -23.99 10.50 -7.07
C ASP A 124 -23.90 10.60 -8.61
N PRO A 125 -24.89 10.11 -9.36
CA PRO A 125 -24.80 10.06 -10.82
C PRO A 125 -24.57 11.44 -11.44
N GLU A 126 -25.26 12.47 -10.96
CA GLU A 126 -25.20 13.83 -11.51
C GLU A 126 -23.79 14.43 -11.40
N HIS A 127 -23.10 14.23 -10.28
CA HIS A 127 -21.73 14.70 -10.07
C HIS A 127 -20.71 13.89 -10.89
N TYR A 128 -20.84 12.56 -10.93
CA TYR A 128 -19.78 11.68 -11.47
C TYR A 128 -19.94 11.31 -12.95
N ARG A 129 -21.14 11.40 -13.55
CA ARG A 129 -21.32 11.09 -14.98
C ARG A 129 -20.50 12.00 -15.90
N PRO A 130 -20.42 13.32 -15.66
CA PRO A 130 -19.56 14.21 -16.45
C PRO A 130 -18.07 13.87 -16.37
N LEU A 131 -17.63 13.25 -15.26
CA LEU A 131 -16.23 12.94 -15.01
C LEU A 131 -15.82 11.54 -15.52
N PHE A 132 -16.71 10.55 -15.40
CA PHE A 132 -16.40 9.15 -15.70
C PHE A 132 -17.14 8.59 -16.92
N GLY A 133 -17.96 9.40 -17.58
CA GLY A 133 -18.66 9.05 -18.81
C GLY A 133 -19.51 7.78 -18.66
N ASP A 134 -19.28 6.83 -19.56
CA ASP A 134 -20.09 5.61 -19.71
C ASP A 134 -19.62 4.43 -18.84
N VAL A 135 -18.79 4.67 -17.81
CA VAL A 135 -18.48 3.62 -16.83
C VAL A 135 -19.80 3.09 -16.23
N PRO A 136 -20.06 1.77 -16.25
CA PRO A 136 -21.26 1.22 -15.62
C PRO A 136 -21.27 1.50 -14.11
N ASP A 137 -22.43 1.77 -13.51
CA ASP A 137 -22.59 2.11 -12.08
C ASP A 137 -22.89 0.89 -11.17
N GLY A 138 -23.00 -0.30 -11.78
CA GLY A 138 -23.28 -1.58 -11.12
C GLY A 138 -22.11 -2.57 -11.06
N LEU A 139 -20.87 -2.15 -11.30
CA LEU A 139 -19.72 -3.08 -11.25
C LEU A 139 -19.47 -3.56 -9.80
N PRO A 140 -19.07 -4.84 -9.62
CA PRO A 140 -18.59 -5.33 -8.34
C PRO A 140 -17.42 -4.47 -7.83
N TYR A 141 -17.42 -4.17 -6.53
CA TYR A 141 -16.34 -3.40 -5.92
C TYR A 141 -15.09 -4.28 -5.79
N VAL A 142 -13.96 -3.84 -6.33
CA VAL A 142 -12.69 -4.55 -6.21
C VAL A 142 -11.99 -4.14 -4.92
N TRP A 143 -11.68 -5.13 -4.09
CA TRP A 143 -10.77 -4.99 -2.97
C TRP A 143 -9.51 -5.78 -3.30
N PRO A 144 -8.33 -5.14 -3.46
CA PRO A 144 -7.09 -5.86 -3.67
C PRO A 144 -6.82 -6.81 -2.51
N PRO A 145 -6.36 -8.05 -2.76
CA PRO A 145 -5.92 -8.93 -1.69
C PRO A 145 -4.78 -8.25 -0.92
N PRO A 146 -4.75 -8.39 0.41
CA PRO A 146 -3.68 -7.81 1.21
C PRO A 146 -2.35 -8.49 0.88
N VAL A 147 -1.32 -7.69 0.55
CA VAL A 147 0.05 -8.22 0.41
C VAL A 147 0.57 -8.71 1.76
N PHE A 148 0.18 -8.07 2.85
CA PHE A 148 0.58 -8.48 4.19
C PHE A 148 -0.61 -9.14 4.90
N PRO A 149 -0.53 -10.44 5.24
CA PRO A 149 -1.65 -11.18 5.83
C PRO A 149 -2.02 -10.66 7.24
N ARG A 150 -1.07 -9.99 7.89
CA ARG A 150 -1.20 -9.27 9.16
C ARG A 150 -0.31 -8.03 9.14
N TRP A 151 -0.60 -7.06 9.99
CA TRP A 151 0.21 -5.87 10.19
C TRP A 151 0.25 -5.54 11.69
N PRO A 152 1.41 -5.15 12.25
CA PRO A 152 2.73 -4.99 11.61
C PRO A 152 3.43 -6.32 11.26
N LEU A 153 4.33 -6.28 10.28
CA LEU A 153 5.17 -7.40 9.84
C LEU A 153 6.56 -6.86 9.46
N ARG A 154 7.53 -6.99 10.38
CA ARG A 154 8.89 -6.43 10.27
C ARG A 154 9.90 -7.17 11.14
N ARG A 155 11.19 -7.13 10.80
CA ARG A 155 12.28 -7.90 11.47
C ARG A 155 12.79 -7.34 12.79
N ALA A 156 12.33 -6.16 13.22
CA ALA A 156 12.82 -5.39 14.37
C ALA A 156 14.31 -4.97 14.29
N ARG A 157 15.16 -5.68 13.53
CA ARG A 157 16.58 -5.43 13.25
C ARG A 157 16.86 -5.64 11.76
N PRO A 158 17.95 -5.09 11.21
CA PRO A 158 18.31 -5.29 9.80
C PRO A 158 18.75 -6.72 9.47
N ASP A 159 19.05 -7.54 10.48
CA ASP A 159 19.51 -8.91 10.30
C ASP A 159 18.39 -9.83 9.79
N PRO A 160 18.71 -10.78 8.90
CA PRO A 160 17.74 -11.78 8.46
C PRO A 160 17.22 -12.62 9.62
N LEU A 161 15.92 -12.94 9.60
CA LEU A 161 15.33 -13.83 10.60
C LEU A 161 15.69 -15.30 10.28
N PRO A 162 15.91 -16.14 11.31
CA PRO A 162 15.82 -17.58 11.15
C PRO A 162 14.43 -17.96 10.62
N VAL A 163 14.38 -18.96 9.73
CA VAL A 163 13.12 -19.43 9.10
C VAL A 163 12.01 -19.70 10.14
N PRO A 164 12.24 -20.38 11.28
CA PRO A 164 11.20 -20.58 12.27
C PRO A 164 10.61 -19.28 12.84
N ALA A 165 11.46 -18.27 13.10
CA ALA A 165 11.01 -16.97 13.61
C ALA A 165 10.22 -16.18 12.55
N ALA A 166 10.62 -16.27 11.28
CA ALA A 166 9.88 -15.66 10.17
C ALA A 166 8.52 -16.34 9.95
N LEU A 167 8.42 -17.66 10.09
CA LEU A 167 7.14 -18.40 10.01
C LEU A 167 6.20 -18.02 11.16
N GLU A 168 6.70 -17.90 12.39
CA GLU A 168 5.93 -17.41 13.54
C GLU A 168 5.43 -15.97 13.31
N LEU A 169 6.28 -15.10 12.77
CA LEU A 169 5.91 -13.73 12.41
C LEU A 169 4.84 -13.68 11.29
N LEU A 170 4.83 -14.66 10.39
CA LEU A 170 3.84 -14.78 9.33
C LEU A 170 2.54 -15.47 9.79
N ASP A 171 2.55 -16.13 10.94
CA ASP A 171 1.48 -17.05 11.37
C ASP A 171 1.25 -18.17 10.33
N TRP A 172 2.33 -18.77 9.82
CA TRP A 172 2.28 -19.78 8.76
C TRP A 172 2.90 -21.11 9.23
N ALA A 173 2.04 -22.01 9.70
CA ALA A 173 2.46 -23.23 10.39
C ALA A 173 3.02 -24.34 9.47
N ASP A 174 2.46 -24.51 8.28
CA ASP A 174 2.76 -25.64 7.38
C ASP A 174 3.09 -25.15 5.96
N PRO A 175 4.26 -24.52 5.75
CA PRO A 175 4.71 -24.13 4.42
C PRO A 175 5.13 -25.37 3.60
N PRO A 176 4.80 -25.46 2.30
CA PRO A 176 5.25 -26.54 1.44
C PRO A 176 6.78 -26.68 1.43
N GLU A 177 7.29 -27.92 1.44
CA GLU A 177 8.73 -28.20 1.48
C GLU A 177 9.50 -27.57 0.31
N GLU A 178 8.88 -27.51 -0.88
CA GLU A 178 9.46 -26.84 -2.05
C GLU A 178 9.67 -25.34 -1.82
N GLN A 179 8.79 -24.68 -1.06
CA GLN A 179 8.86 -23.26 -0.74
C GLN A 179 9.95 -23.00 0.30
N LEU A 180 10.07 -23.87 1.32
CA LEU A 180 11.17 -23.83 2.29
C LEU A 180 12.53 -24.04 1.61
N THR A 181 12.61 -24.99 0.68
CA THR A 181 13.81 -25.27 -0.11
C THR A 181 14.21 -24.05 -0.95
N ALA A 182 13.23 -23.40 -1.58
CA ALA A 182 13.46 -22.15 -2.32
C ALA A 182 14.01 -21.04 -1.41
N VAL A 183 13.44 -20.84 -0.21
CA VAL A 183 13.97 -19.87 0.75
C VAL A 183 15.40 -20.20 1.17
N GLY A 184 15.73 -21.48 1.39
CA GLY A 184 17.10 -21.91 1.67
C GLY A 184 18.09 -21.51 0.56
N ARG A 185 17.71 -21.70 -0.71
CA ARG A 185 18.54 -21.29 -1.86
C ARG A 185 18.78 -19.78 -1.90
N LEU A 186 17.74 -18.98 -1.65
CA LEU A 186 17.84 -17.51 -1.66
C LEU A 186 18.76 -17.01 -0.55
N ARG A 187 18.70 -17.62 0.63
CA ARG A 187 19.62 -17.34 1.76
C ARG A 187 21.08 -17.63 1.41
N ASP A 188 21.32 -18.62 0.57
CA ASP A 188 22.64 -18.97 0.03
C ASP A 188 23.05 -18.11 -1.17
N GLY A 189 22.27 -17.06 -1.51
CA GLY A 189 22.54 -16.17 -2.64
C GLY A 189 22.24 -16.77 -4.01
N ARG A 190 21.40 -17.81 -4.09
CA ARG A 190 21.04 -18.49 -5.33
C ARG A 190 19.58 -18.23 -5.70
N ASP A 191 19.33 -18.09 -7.00
CA ASP A 191 17.98 -17.94 -7.52
C ASP A 191 17.09 -19.14 -7.23
N ALA A 192 15.79 -18.86 -7.10
CA ALA A 192 14.75 -19.84 -6.89
C ALA A 192 13.50 -19.51 -7.71
N THR A 193 12.73 -20.55 -8.04
CA THR A 193 11.44 -20.42 -8.70
C THR A 193 10.42 -21.24 -7.93
N VAL A 194 9.28 -20.63 -7.63
CA VAL A 194 8.19 -21.24 -6.86
C VAL A 194 6.89 -21.08 -7.63
N ARG A 195 6.06 -22.13 -7.66
CA ARG A 195 4.69 -22.03 -8.14
C ARG A 195 3.76 -21.69 -6.99
N VAL A 196 2.88 -20.72 -7.22
CA VAL A 196 1.90 -20.24 -6.24
C VAL A 196 0.53 -20.18 -6.91
N GLY A 197 -0.53 -20.56 -6.19
CA GLY A 197 -1.89 -20.65 -6.76
C GLY A 197 -2.41 -19.33 -7.33
N ASP A 198 -2.09 -18.22 -6.67
CA ASP A 198 -2.25 -16.86 -7.18
C ASP A 198 -1.00 -16.05 -6.78
N PRO A 199 -0.16 -15.61 -7.74
CA PRO A 199 1.00 -14.75 -7.47
C PRO A 199 0.65 -13.45 -6.76
N HIS A 200 -0.61 -13.02 -6.82
CA HIS A 200 -1.15 -11.84 -6.16
C HIS A 200 -1.94 -12.14 -4.88
N GLY A 201 -2.31 -13.40 -4.64
CA GLY A 201 -3.28 -13.81 -3.61
C GLY A 201 -2.69 -14.53 -2.40
N HIS A 202 -1.51 -15.17 -2.52
CA HIS A 202 -0.79 -15.71 -1.36
C HIS A 202 0.71 -15.34 -1.37
N PRO A 203 1.06 -14.15 -0.86
CA PRO A 203 2.41 -13.61 -0.90
C PRO A 203 3.39 -14.24 0.10
N ALA A 204 2.96 -15.23 0.90
CA ALA A 204 3.69 -15.68 2.08
C ALA A 204 5.11 -16.20 1.80
N VAL A 205 5.35 -16.92 0.70
CA VAL A 205 6.70 -17.39 0.36
C VAL A 205 7.65 -16.24 0.02
N ALA A 206 7.16 -15.19 -0.64
CA ALA A 206 7.95 -14.00 -0.94
C ALA A 206 8.22 -13.16 0.32
N LEU A 207 7.22 -13.03 1.21
CA LEU A 207 7.42 -12.40 2.51
C LEU A 207 8.41 -13.20 3.37
N LEU A 208 8.28 -14.52 3.41
CA LEU A 208 9.19 -15.42 4.14
C LEU A 208 10.62 -15.27 3.60
N ALA A 209 10.79 -15.35 2.28
CA ALA A 209 12.07 -15.15 1.64
C ALA A 209 12.65 -13.78 2.01
N GLY A 210 11.87 -12.72 1.84
CA GLY A 210 12.26 -11.35 2.18
C GLY A 210 12.75 -11.23 3.61
N LEU A 211 11.97 -11.71 4.59
CA LEU A 211 12.33 -11.75 6.02
C LEU A 211 13.60 -12.57 6.31
N CYS A 212 13.91 -13.58 5.49
CA CYS A 212 15.06 -14.47 5.69
C CYS A 212 16.30 -14.06 4.89
N THR A 213 16.24 -13.04 4.03
CA THR A 213 17.38 -12.49 3.27
C THR A 213 17.81 -11.12 3.78
N PRO A 214 19.11 -10.76 3.71
CA PRO A 214 19.57 -9.45 4.13
C PRO A 214 19.03 -8.34 3.24
N GLY A 215 18.92 -7.13 3.77
CA GLY A 215 18.49 -5.96 3.01
C GLY A 215 16.99 -5.91 2.69
N ALA A 216 16.62 -4.96 1.84
CA ALA A 216 15.25 -4.76 1.41
C ALA A 216 14.87 -5.76 0.31
N THR A 217 13.58 -6.05 0.21
CA THR A 217 13.00 -6.86 -0.87
C THR A 217 12.33 -5.94 -1.88
N LEU A 218 12.76 -5.99 -3.14
CA LEU A 218 12.05 -5.35 -4.24
C LEU A 218 11.15 -6.37 -4.93
N TRP A 219 9.86 -6.08 -5.00
CA TRP A 219 8.86 -6.90 -5.66
C TRP A 219 8.41 -6.25 -6.97
N LEU A 220 8.74 -6.89 -8.08
CA LEU A 220 8.28 -6.54 -9.41
C LEU A 220 6.93 -7.18 -9.70
N VAL A 221 5.92 -6.34 -9.96
CA VAL A 221 4.53 -6.74 -10.18
C VAL A 221 4.13 -6.37 -11.62
N PRO A 222 3.47 -7.26 -12.36
CA PRO A 222 3.03 -6.95 -13.71
C PRO A 222 1.97 -5.86 -13.73
N GLY A 223 2.09 -4.94 -14.69
CA GLY A 223 1.11 -3.89 -14.96
C GLY A 223 1.75 -2.54 -15.18
N ALA A 224 1.04 -1.65 -15.88
CA ALA A 224 1.50 -0.28 -16.05
C ALA A 224 1.71 0.39 -14.69
N PRO A 225 2.84 1.07 -14.45
CA PRO A 225 3.01 1.88 -13.25
C PRO A 225 1.98 3.01 -13.24
N PRO A 226 1.56 3.48 -12.05
CA PRO A 226 0.80 4.73 -11.99
C PRO A 226 1.64 5.84 -12.64
N PRO A 227 1.01 6.87 -13.24
CA PRO A 227 1.75 8.00 -13.77
C PRO A 227 2.56 8.64 -12.64
N GLU A 228 3.73 9.16 -12.98
CA GLU A 228 4.55 9.85 -12.00
C GLU A 228 3.72 10.97 -11.36
N PRO A 229 3.54 10.95 -10.03
CA PRO A 229 2.78 12.00 -9.36
C PRO A 229 3.47 13.34 -9.59
N PRO A 230 2.73 14.43 -9.85
CA PRO A 230 3.34 15.74 -9.98
C PRO A 230 4.12 16.08 -8.69
N PRO A 231 5.23 16.84 -8.78
CA PRO A 231 6.09 17.18 -7.64
C PRO A 231 5.44 18.23 -6.71
N HIS A 232 4.12 18.18 -6.54
CA HIS A 232 3.38 19.12 -5.72
C HIS A 232 3.70 18.90 -4.24
N ASP A 233 3.92 20.01 -3.54
CA ASP A 233 3.89 20.04 -2.09
C ASP A 233 2.43 20.26 -1.66
N PRO A 234 1.71 19.19 -1.24
CA PRO A 234 0.33 19.34 -0.77
C PRO A 234 0.26 20.22 0.47
N THR A 235 1.39 20.44 1.16
CA THR A 235 1.49 21.32 2.33
C THR A 235 1.76 22.79 2.01
N ALA A 236 2.34 23.10 0.84
CA ALA A 236 2.61 24.49 0.47
C ALA A 236 1.36 25.22 -0.06
N ALA A 237 0.41 24.49 -0.66
CA ALA A 237 -0.77 25.07 -1.31
C ALA A 237 -1.95 25.37 -0.36
N ALA A 238 -1.99 24.76 0.82
CA ALA A 238 -3.17 24.78 1.69
C ALA A 238 -2.89 25.39 3.08
N ASP A 239 -2.36 26.63 3.13
CA ASP A 239 -2.17 27.49 4.33
C ASP A 239 -2.44 26.76 5.67
N PHE A 240 -1.48 25.92 6.09
CA PHE A 240 -1.70 24.92 7.15
C PHE A 240 -1.91 25.53 8.54
N ALA A 241 -1.66 26.84 8.68
CA ALA A 241 -1.70 27.57 9.92
C ALA A 241 -3.11 27.79 10.49
N ARG A 242 -4.17 27.79 9.66
CA ARG A 242 -5.56 27.99 10.14
C ARG A 242 -6.26 26.67 10.49
N THR A 243 -6.28 26.33 11.78
CA THR A 243 -7.19 25.30 12.34
C THR A 243 -8.54 25.93 12.67
N VAL A 244 -9.61 25.64 11.94
CA VAL A 244 -10.95 26.19 12.27
C VAL A 244 -12.11 25.24 11.91
N GLY A 245 -12.03 23.96 12.26
CA GLY A 245 -13.09 22.97 11.96
C GLY A 245 -13.70 22.32 13.19
N ARG A 246 -14.98 21.94 13.14
CA ARG A 246 -15.57 21.04 14.16
C ARG A 246 -14.92 19.66 14.04
N ILE A 247 -14.32 19.20 15.13
CA ILE A 247 -13.66 17.89 15.23
C ILE A 247 -14.73 16.80 15.33
N SER A 248 -14.66 15.78 14.47
CA SER A 248 -15.57 14.63 14.58
C SER A 248 -15.24 13.80 15.82
N ARG A 249 -16.22 13.10 16.40
CA ARG A 249 -16.00 12.24 17.59
C ARG A 249 -14.87 11.22 17.38
N SER A 250 -14.76 10.67 16.17
CA SER A 250 -13.65 9.76 15.84
C SER A 250 -12.31 10.48 15.94
N VAL A 251 -12.16 11.67 15.36
CA VAL A 251 -10.90 12.44 15.47
C VAL A 251 -10.63 12.85 16.93
N ALA A 252 -11.66 13.14 17.72
CA ALA A 252 -11.54 13.54 19.12
C ALA A 252 -11.10 12.43 20.10
N ARG A 253 -11.19 11.14 19.73
CA ARG A 253 -10.69 10.04 20.57
C ARG A 253 -9.18 10.17 20.75
N ARG A 254 -8.75 10.36 21.99
CA ARG A 254 -7.33 10.39 22.37
C ARG A 254 -6.76 8.96 22.46
N PRO A 255 -5.53 8.73 21.97
CA PRO A 255 -4.88 7.44 22.11
C PRO A 255 -4.49 7.15 23.57
N GLY A 256 -4.60 5.90 23.99
CA GLY A 256 -4.00 5.38 25.21
C GLY A 256 -2.49 5.10 25.05
N PRO A 257 -1.81 4.62 26.12
CA PRO A 257 -0.37 4.38 26.08
C PRO A 257 0.07 3.36 25.01
N ALA A 258 -0.65 2.23 24.87
CA ALA A 258 -0.34 1.21 23.88
C ALA A 258 -0.53 1.70 22.44
N GLU A 259 -1.59 2.46 22.19
CA GLU A 259 -1.89 3.07 20.89
C GLU A 259 -0.84 4.12 20.52
N THR A 260 -0.40 4.91 21.51
CA THR A 260 0.68 5.90 21.35
C THR A 260 2.01 5.22 21.02
N ALA A 261 2.35 4.15 21.74
CA ALA A 261 3.57 3.38 21.50
C ALA A 261 3.58 2.74 20.11
N ALA A 262 2.48 2.09 19.72
CA ALA A 262 2.35 1.48 18.40
C ALA A 262 2.40 2.51 17.26
N THR A 263 1.74 3.66 17.44
CA THR A 263 1.80 4.77 16.47
C THR A 263 3.21 5.30 16.31
N ARG A 264 3.94 5.44 17.42
CA ARG A 264 5.34 5.89 17.40
C ARG A 264 6.24 4.86 16.72
N GLU A 265 6.09 3.58 17.03
CA GLU A 265 6.88 2.52 16.40
C GLU A 265 6.65 2.49 14.89
N GLU A 266 5.40 2.60 14.46
CA GLU A 266 5.03 2.66 13.04
C GLU A 266 5.63 3.90 12.34
N ALA A 267 5.56 5.06 12.99
CA ALA A 267 6.02 6.34 12.43
C ALA A 267 7.53 6.37 12.10
N PHE A 268 8.33 5.55 12.77
CA PHE A 268 9.78 5.49 12.59
C PHE A 268 10.27 4.15 12.01
N ALA A 269 9.36 3.26 11.62
CA ALA A 269 9.72 2.03 10.95
C ALA A 269 10.12 2.32 9.49
N GLU A 270 11.25 1.78 9.05
CA GLU A 270 11.62 1.79 7.63
C GLU A 270 11.00 0.57 6.92
N PRO A 271 10.28 0.76 5.80
CA PRO A 271 9.71 -0.34 5.05
C PRO A 271 10.78 -1.28 4.49
N GLU A 272 10.56 -2.59 4.63
CA GLU A 272 11.50 -3.63 4.17
C GLU A 272 11.11 -4.21 2.81
N PHE A 273 9.89 -3.93 2.36
CA PHE A 273 9.30 -4.46 1.14
C PHE A 273 8.87 -3.31 0.25
N HIS A 274 9.36 -3.34 -0.98
CA HIS A 274 9.18 -2.34 -2.00
C HIS A 274 8.44 -2.96 -3.18
N PHE A 275 7.61 -2.18 -3.87
CA PHE A 275 6.74 -2.66 -4.93
C PHE A 275 6.87 -1.77 -6.16
N ARG A 276 7.25 -2.39 -7.27
CA ARG A 276 7.39 -1.72 -8.55
C ARG A 276 6.51 -2.40 -9.59
N ARG A 277 5.59 -1.64 -10.18
CA ARG A 277 4.79 -2.10 -11.32
C ARG A 277 5.60 -1.95 -12.61
N MET A 278 5.61 -2.99 -13.44
CA MET A 278 6.30 -3.00 -14.73
C MET A 278 5.40 -3.55 -15.83
N THR A 279 5.33 -2.85 -16.96
CA THR A 279 4.62 -3.33 -18.15
C THR A 279 5.43 -4.45 -18.80
N PRO A 280 4.89 -5.67 -18.99
CA PRO A 280 5.60 -6.74 -19.69
C PRO A 280 6.03 -6.34 -21.11
N PRO A 281 7.21 -6.77 -21.60
CA PRO A 281 8.15 -7.67 -20.93
C PRO A 281 8.99 -7.00 -19.82
N GLY A 282 8.82 -5.71 -19.57
CA GLY A 282 9.56 -4.92 -18.59
C GLY A 282 10.76 -4.21 -19.22
N ASP A 283 11.21 -3.12 -18.60
CA ASP A 283 12.46 -2.45 -18.98
C ASP A 283 13.66 -3.17 -18.34
N THR A 284 14.52 -3.76 -19.18
CA THR A 284 15.75 -4.44 -18.74
C THR A 284 16.82 -3.47 -18.23
N ALA A 285 16.68 -2.17 -18.49
CA ALA A 285 17.58 -1.13 -17.99
C ALA A 285 17.26 -0.71 -16.54
N ALA A 286 16.10 -1.11 -15.99
CA ALA A 286 15.74 -0.79 -14.62
C ALA A 286 16.68 -1.50 -13.65
N SER A 287 17.27 -0.78 -12.69
CA SER A 287 18.11 -1.37 -11.63
C SER A 287 17.35 -1.51 -10.31
N ALA A 288 17.78 -2.45 -9.48
CA ALA A 288 17.32 -2.53 -8.10
C ALA A 288 17.89 -1.34 -7.29
N PRO A 289 17.12 -0.72 -6.38
CA PRO A 289 17.61 0.31 -5.48
C PRO A 289 18.79 -0.18 -4.61
N PRO A 290 19.72 0.71 -4.22
CA PRO A 290 20.75 0.36 -3.24
C PRO A 290 20.15 -0.21 -1.95
N GLY A 291 20.78 -1.24 -1.40
CA GLY A 291 20.29 -1.93 -0.20
C GLY A 291 19.23 -3.01 -0.47
N THR A 292 18.83 -3.22 -1.73
CA THR A 292 18.06 -4.41 -2.12
C THR A 292 18.93 -5.64 -1.94
N GLY A 293 18.42 -6.66 -1.25
CA GLY A 293 19.09 -7.96 -1.13
C GLY A 293 18.26 -9.14 -1.64
N LEU A 294 17.02 -8.92 -2.04
CA LEU A 294 16.18 -9.89 -2.73
C LEU A 294 15.33 -9.21 -3.80
N LEU A 295 15.27 -9.81 -4.99
CA LEU A 295 14.32 -9.46 -6.02
C LEU A 295 13.22 -10.52 -6.10
N VAL A 296 11.96 -10.12 -5.99
CA VAL A 296 10.80 -10.98 -6.22
C VAL A 296 10.17 -10.58 -7.55
N VAL A 297 9.95 -11.54 -8.43
CA VAL A 297 9.33 -11.30 -9.75
C VAL A 297 8.06 -12.12 -9.87
N ALA A 298 6.91 -11.43 -9.96
CA ALA A 298 5.61 -12.08 -10.15
C ALA A 298 5.33 -12.31 -11.64
N GLY A 299 5.02 -13.55 -12.00
CA GLY A 299 4.63 -13.94 -13.36
C GLY A 299 5.79 -14.42 -14.24
N THR A 300 5.42 -14.86 -15.45
CA THR A 300 6.33 -15.39 -16.46
C THR A 300 6.96 -14.29 -17.31
N ASP A 301 6.24 -13.21 -17.53
CA ASP A 301 6.52 -12.29 -18.65
C ASP A 301 7.38 -11.10 -18.24
N LEU A 302 7.63 -10.91 -16.94
CA LEU A 302 8.53 -9.87 -16.46
C LEU A 302 9.99 -10.31 -16.60
N ALA A 303 10.74 -9.51 -17.34
CA ALA A 303 12.18 -9.54 -17.40
C ALA A 303 12.78 -9.23 -16.03
N VAL A 304 13.91 -9.88 -15.75
CA VAL A 304 14.69 -9.64 -14.55
C VAL A 304 15.74 -8.58 -14.90
N PRO A 305 15.75 -7.44 -14.21
CA PRO A 305 16.88 -6.51 -14.17
C PRO A 305 18.23 -7.22 -14.07
N GLY A 306 19.26 -6.69 -14.73
CA GLY A 306 20.64 -7.10 -14.45
C GLY A 306 20.95 -6.86 -12.97
N THR A 307 21.18 -7.94 -12.20
CA THR A 307 21.35 -7.86 -10.74
C THR A 307 22.32 -8.91 -10.23
N THR A 308 22.97 -8.61 -9.11
CA THR A 308 23.82 -9.54 -8.35
C THR A 308 23.11 -10.11 -7.11
N VAL A 309 21.87 -9.67 -6.86
CA VAL A 309 21.06 -10.14 -5.73
C VAL A 309 20.26 -11.37 -6.16
N PRO A 310 19.99 -12.32 -5.25
CA PRO A 310 19.18 -13.49 -5.57
C PRO A 310 17.78 -13.09 -6.06
N VAL A 311 17.24 -13.88 -6.98
CA VAL A 311 15.93 -13.68 -7.59
C VAL A 311 14.99 -14.82 -7.20
N LEU A 312 13.83 -14.45 -6.64
CA LEU A 312 12.68 -15.34 -6.45
C LEU A 312 11.66 -15.08 -7.55
N ARG A 313 11.48 -16.04 -8.46
CA ARG A 313 10.40 -15.99 -9.45
C ARG A 313 9.16 -16.73 -8.95
N LEU A 314 8.02 -16.04 -8.93
CA LEU A 314 6.72 -16.59 -8.58
C LEU A 314 5.93 -16.88 -9.86
N LEU A 315 5.65 -18.15 -10.11
CA LEU A 315 4.90 -18.60 -11.28
C LEU A 315 3.46 -18.96 -10.89
N PRO A 316 2.48 -18.75 -11.77
CA PRO A 316 1.13 -19.28 -11.59
C PRO A 316 1.15 -20.82 -11.53
N PRO A 317 0.07 -21.46 -11.03
CA PRO A 317 -0.05 -22.90 -11.10
C PRO A 317 -0.04 -23.35 -12.57
N THR A 318 0.42 -24.56 -12.84
CA THR A 318 0.25 -25.14 -14.18
C THR A 318 -1.23 -25.26 -14.47
N THR A 319 -1.73 -24.56 -15.48
CA THR A 319 -3.02 -24.88 -16.08
C THR A 319 -2.90 -26.30 -16.62
N THR A 320 -3.55 -27.25 -15.93
CA THR A 320 -3.73 -28.59 -16.50
C THR A 320 -4.55 -28.42 -17.77
N PRO A 321 -4.10 -28.94 -18.93
CA PRO A 321 -4.87 -28.90 -20.17
C PRO A 321 -6.20 -29.64 -20.04
#